data_AF-A0AA40VX07-F1
#
_entry.id   AF-A0AA40VX07-F1
#
_cell.length_a   1.000
_cell.length_b   1.000
_cell.length_c   1.000
_cell.angle_alpha   90.00
_cell.angle_beta   90.00
_cell.angle_gamma   90.00
#
_symmetry.space_group_name_H-M   'P 1'
#
loop_
_entity.id
_entity.type
_entity.pdbx_description
1 polymer ?
#
loop_
_entity_poly.entity_id
_entity_poly.type
_entity_poly.pdbx_seq_one_letter_code
_entity_poly.pdbx_strand_id
1 'polypeptide(L)'
;MGDDINSKQDPVWDVAWSWVLRQHEHDSFDATDEAELVQWLAADAAHRQAYDKAGRLWLMAGLVPSANDIDVPGAEDLGGKA
;
A
#
# COMPACT_ATOMS: atom_id res chain seq x y z
N MET A 1 6.84 -6.39 37.08
CA MET A 1 5.91 -7.08 36.17
C MET A 1 5.65 -6.12 35.04
N GLY A 2 6.38 -6.27 33.94
CA GLY A 2 6.25 -5.46 32.73
C GLY A 2 5.77 -6.41 31.65
N ASP A 3 4.46 -6.63 31.63
CA ASP A 3 3.75 -7.49 30.69
C ASP A 3 3.97 -6.96 29.25
N ASP A 4 4.52 -7.84 28.41
CA ASP A 4 4.08 -8.07 27.03
C ASP A 4 4.41 -7.10 25.88
N ILE A 5 5.41 -6.23 25.97
CA ILE A 5 5.84 -5.45 24.78
C ILE A 5 6.49 -6.36 23.69
N ASN A 6 6.57 -7.68 23.91
CA ASN A 6 7.20 -8.65 23.02
C ASN A 6 6.27 -9.78 22.54
N SER A 7 4.95 -9.60 22.62
CA SER A 7 4.03 -10.64 22.12
C SER A 7 3.85 -10.53 20.61
N LYS A 8 4.78 -11.16 19.88
CA LYS A 8 4.73 -11.46 18.44
C LYS A 8 4.60 -10.23 17.55
N GLN A 9 5.74 -9.67 17.14
CA GLN A 9 5.78 -8.90 15.89
C GLN A 9 5.14 -9.78 14.81
N ASP A 10 3.98 -9.37 14.34
CA ASP A 10 3.20 -10.15 13.39
C ASP A 10 4.07 -10.31 12.14
N PRO A 11 4.55 -11.52 11.80
CA PRO A 11 5.52 -11.67 10.72
C PRO A 11 4.92 -11.23 9.37
N VAL A 12 3.59 -11.25 9.27
CA VAL A 12 2.85 -10.73 8.13
C VAL A 12 2.96 -9.20 8.06
N TRP A 13 2.94 -8.50 9.20
CA TRP A 13 3.08 -7.05 9.26
C TRP A 13 4.47 -6.59 8.82
N ASP A 14 5.52 -7.29 9.24
CA ASP A 14 6.90 -6.96 8.87
C ASP A 14 7.13 -7.10 7.35
N VAL A 15 6.60 -8.18 6.76
CA VAL A 15 6.64 -8.41 5.31
C VAL A 15 5.79 -7.37 4.56
N ALA A 16 4.58 -7.07 5.03
CA ALA A 16 3.74 -6.01 4.46
C ALA A 16 4.44 -4.65 4.46
N TRP A 17 5.08 -4.29 5.57
CA TRP A 17 5.81 -3.02 5.72
C TRP A 17 7.00 -2.94 4.77
N SER A 18 7.75 -4.03 4.63
CA SER A 18 8.86 -4.14 3.68
C SER A 18 8.43 -3.97 2.23
N TRP A 19 7.26 -4.52 1.84
CA TRP A 19 6.69 -4.31 0.50
C TRP A 19 6.31 -2.84 0.24
N VAL A 20 5.69 -2.18 1.23
CA VAL A 20 5.31 -0.76 1.12
C VAL A 20 6.54 0.15 0.99
N LEU A 21 7.60 -0.12 1.75
CA LEU A 21 8.88 0.58 1.64
C LEU A 21 9.49 0.39 0.24
N ARG A 22 9.63 -0.86 -0.21
CA ARG A 22 10.23 -1.20 -1.51
C ARG A 22 9.49 -0.54 -2.68
N GLN A 23 8.17 -0.53 -2.66
CA GLN A 23 7.35 0.11 -3.70
C GLN A 23 7.56 1.63 -3.75
N HIS A 24 7.80 2.27 -2.60
CA HIS A 24 8.03 3.72 -2.52
C HIS A 24 9.49 4.14 -2.77
N GLU A 25 10.45 3.23 -2.63
CA GLU A 25 11.86 3.51 -2.94
C GLU A 25 12.12 3.66 -4.46
N HIS A 26 11.12 3.39 -5.32
CA HIS A 26 10.94 3.71 -6.75
C HIS A 26 12.07 3.30 -7.74
N ASP A 27 13.29 3.06 -7.27
CA ASP A 27 14.48 2.76 -8.09
C ASP A 27 14.63 1.25 -8.38
N SER A 28 13.81 0.38 -7.75
CA SER A 28 14.00 -1.08 -7.82
C SER A 28 12.71 -1.91 -7.73
N PHE A 29 11.55 -1.32 -7.98
CA PHE A 29 10.30 -2.07 -8.04
C PHE A 29 10.01 -2.49 -9.48
N ASP A 30 10.44 -3.70 -9.84
CA ASP A 30 10.28 -4.27 -11.18
C ASP A 30 9.00 -5.14 -11.28
N ALA A 31 8.65 -5.54 -12.52
CA ALA A 31 7.50 -6.41 -12.78
C ALA A 31 7.57 -7.77 -12.05
N THR A 32 8.78 -8.24 -11.71
CA THR A 32 8.98 -9.46 -10.91
C THR A 32 8.51 -9.26 -9.47
N ASP A 33 8.87 -8.15 -8.84
CA ASP A 33 8.43 -7.80 -7.49
C ASP A 33 6.92 -7.61 -7.41
N GLU A 34 6.31 -7.02 -8.44
CA GLU A 34 4.84 -6.91 -8.53
C GLU A 34 4.17 -8.29 -8.56
N ALA A 35 4.70 -9.22 -9.35
CA ALA A 35 4.16 -10.57 -9.43
C ALA A 35 4.34 -11.35 -8.10
N GLU A 36 5.44 -11.14 -7.38
CA GLU A 36 5.66 -11.74 -6.06
C GLU A 36 4.71 -11.14 -5.00
N LEU A 37 4.49 -9.82 -5.02
CA LEU A 37 3.55 -9.16 -4.13
C LEU A 37 2.12 -9.67 -4.37
N VAL A 38 1.67 -9.76 -5.62
CA VAL A 38 0.33 -10.25 -5.95
C VAL A 38 0.14 -11.69 -5.48
N GLN A 39 1.16 -12.55 -5.67
CA GLN A 39 1.11 -13.93 -5.16
C GLN A 39 1.05 -13.97 -3.64
N TRP A 40 1.83 -13.13 -2.95
CA TRP A 40 1.83 -13.05 -1.49
C TRP A 40 0.49 -12.56 -0.93
N LEU A 41 -0.13 -11.56 -1.57
CA LEU A 41 -1.46 -11.06 -1.20
C LEU A 41 -2.58 -12.07 -1.49
N ALA A 42 -2.42 -12.89 -2.54
CA ALA A 42 -3.38 -13.94 -2.89
C ALA A 42 -3.27 -15.18 -1.98
N ALA A 43 -2.13 -15.38 -1.33
CA ALA A 43 -1.90 -16.52 -0.44
C ALA A 43 -2.81 -16.48 0.80
N ASP A 44 -3.05 -15.29 1.38
CA ASP A 44 -3.79 -15.18 2.63
C ASP A 44 -4.52 -13.83 2.80
N ALA A 45 -5.74 -13.88 3.33
CA ALA A 45 -6.52 -12.66 3.59
C ALA A 45 -5.90 -11.80 4.72
N ALA A 46 -5.08 -12.40 5.59
CA ALA A 46 -4.32 -11.67 6.60
C ALA A 46 -3.21 -10.80 5.97
N HIS A 47 -2.54 -11.30 4.92
CA HIS A 47 -1.51 -10.58 4.18
C HIS A 47 -2.07 -9.32 3.54
N ARG A 48 -3.24 -9.46 2.89
CA ARG A 48 -3.95 -8.33 2.28
C ARG A 48 -4.33 -7.25 3.29
N GLN A 49 -4.83 -7.65 4.47
CA GLN A 49 -5.21 -6.70 5.51
C GLN A 49 -4.00 -5.99 6.14
N ALA A 50 -2.88 -6.69 6.33
CA ALA A 50 -1.66 -6.08 6.85
C ALA A 50 -1.05 -5.08 5.86
N TYR A 51 -1.02 -5.44 4.58
CA TYR A 51 -0.53 -4.56 3.51
C TYR A 51 -1.39 -3.32 3.32
N ASP A 52 -2.72 -3.44 3.34
CA ASP A 52 -3.62 -2.28 3.30
C ASP A 52 -3.39 -1.32 4.49
N LYS A 53 -3.27 -1.88 5.70
CA LYS A 53 -2.96 -1.10 6.91
C LYS A 53 -1.58 -0.45 6.84
N ALA A 54 -0.56 -1.18 6.36
CA ALA A 54 0.79 -0.67 6.18
C ALA A 54 0.82 0.49 5.17
N GLY A 55 0.19 0.31 4.00
CA GLY A 55 0.06 1.35 2.98
C GLY A 55 -0.68 2.57 3.50
N ARG A 56 -1.78 2.37 4.23
CA ARG A 56 -2.53 3.48 4.84
C ARG A 56 -1.72 4.21 5.91
N LEU A 57 -0.92 3.50 6.70
CA LEU A 57 -0.03 4.11 7.69
C LEU A 57 1.12 4.86 7.02
N TRP A 58 1.66 4.35 5.91
CA TRP A 58 2.65 5.04 5.09
C TRP A 58 2.09 6.30 4.45
N LEU A 59 0.85 6.27 3.94
CA LEU A 59 0.13 7.46 3.44
C LEU A 59 -0.12 8.50 4.53
N MET A 60 -0.41 8.08 5.76
CA MET A 60 -0.60 8.99 6.90
C MET A 60 0.73 9.54 7.41
N ALA A 61 1.80 8.73 7.42
CA ALA A 61 3.14 9.13 7.86
C ALA A 61 3.83 10.05 6.84
N GLY A 62 3.59 9.82 5.55
CA GLY A 62 4.03 10.67 4.46
C GLY A 62 2.92 11.58 3.99
N LEU A 63 2.59 12.64 4.74
CA LEU A 63 1.75 13.77 4.28
C LEU A 63 2.17 14.21 2.87
N VAL A 64 1.52 13.57 1.90
CA VAL A 64 1.48 13.67 0.45
C VAL A 64 2.26 14.84 -0.18
N PRO A 65 3.37 14.59 -0.91
CA PRO A 65 3.57 15.22 -2.21
C PRO A 65 2.60 14.56 -3.21
N SER A 66 1.82 15.39 -3.89
CA SER A 66 0.59 15.11 -4.64
C SER A 66 0.45 13.74 -5.29
N ALA A 67 -0.74 13.16 -5.07
CA ALA A 67 -1.60 12.51 -6.05
C ALA A 67 -0.86 11.87 -7.24
N ASN A 68 -0.76 10.55 -7.20
CA ASN A 68 -1.03 9.80 -8.41
C ASN A 68 -2.31 10.38 -9.02
N ASP A 69 -2.21 10.91 -10.24
CA ASP A 69 -3.30 11.24 -11.13
C ASP A 69 -4.38 10.14 -11.06
N ILE A 70 -5.34 10.31 -10.16
CA ILE A 70 -6.64 9.66 -10.29
C ILE A 70 -7.33 10.48 -11.38
N ASP A 71 -7.01 10.16 -12.64
CA ASP A 71 -7.94 10.38 -13.74
C ASP A 71 -9.19 9.60 -13.37
N VAL A 72 -10.18 10.31 -12.83
CA VAL A 72 -11.55 9.81 -12.79
C VAL A 72 -12.15 10.23 -14.13
N PRO A 73 -12.27 9.36 -15.14
CA PRO A 73 -12.97 9.70 -16.37
C PRO A 73 -14.46 9.65 -16.04
N GLY A 74 -14.98 10.75 -15.48
CA GLY A 74 -16.37 10.81 -14.99
C GLY A 74 -16.93 12.22 -14.81
N ALA A 75 -16.28 13.25 -15.35
CA ALA A 75 -16.90 14.55 -15.58
C ALA A 75 -17.30 14.65 -17.06
N GLU A 76 -18.23 13.79 -17.46
CA GLU A 76 -18.90 13.89 -18.75
C GLU A 76 -19.62 15.25 -18.83
N ASP A 77 -19.17 16.03 -19.81
CA ASP A 77 -19.97 16.85 -20.72
C ASP A 77 -21.42 17.12 -20.29
N LEU A 78 -21.68 18.36 -19.85
CA LEU A 78 -22.94 19.02 -20.13
C LEU A 78 -22.67 20.49 -20.50
N GLY A 79 -22.34 20.69 -21.78
CA GLY A 79 -23.12 21.55 -22.67
C GLY A 79 -23.25 23.04 -22.36
N GLY A 80 -23.03 23.86 -23.38
CA GLY A 80 -23.76 25.13 -23.49
C GLY A 80 -22.98 26.30 -24.04
N LYS A 81 -22.72 26.24 -25.35
CA LYS A 81 -22.43 27.38 -26.21
C LYS A 81 -23.45 28.51 -25.97
N ALA A 82 -22.99 29.74 -25.74
CA ALA A 82 -23.71 30.98 -26.05
C ALA A 82 -22.71 32.09 -26.36
#